data_AF-A0A7S0TD06-F1
#
_entry.id   AF-A0A7S0TD06-F1
#
_cell.length_a   1.000
_cell.length_b   1.000
_cell.length_c   1.000
_cell.angle_alpha   90.00
_cell.angle_beta   90.00
_cell.angle_gamma   90.00
#
_symmetry.space_group_name_H-M   'P 1'
#
loop_
_entity.id
_entity.type
_entity.pdbx_description
1 polymer ?
#
loop_
_entity_poly.entity_id
_entity_poly.type
_entity_poly.pdbx_seq_one_letter_code
_entity_poly.pdbx_strand_id
1 'polypeptide(L)'
;PWVEKYRPQRLKDVVGNVETIARLEAIAQTGNLPNVILSGPPGTGKTTSMLCLARQMLGPCAAEAVLELNASDDRGIEVVRDRIKMFAKKRVNVPSGAHKLVILDEADSMTTAAQQAMRR
;
A
#
# COMPACT_ATOMS: atom_id res chain seq x y z
N PRO A 1 -17.17 -13.66 4.49
CA PRO A 1 -16.90 -13.36 5.92
C PRO A 1 -17.23 -11.90 6.26
N TRP A 2 -17.73 -11.61 7.47
CA TRP A 2 -18.09 -10.22 7.86
C TRP A 2 -16.88 -9.28 7.87
N VAL A 3 -15.70 -9.81 8.18
CA VAL A 3 -14.43 -9.07 8.21
C VAL A 3 -14.17 -8.36 6.88
N GLU A 4 -14.39 -9.02 5.74
CA GLU A 4 -14.25 -8.41 4.41
C GLU A 4 -15.44 -7.54 4.02
N LYS A 5 -16.66 -7.98 4.37
CA LYS A 5 -17.89 -7.24 4.05
C LYS A 5 -17.92 -5.84 4.68
N TYR A 6 -17.39 -5.71 5.89
CA TYR A 6 -17.32 -4.45 6.64
C TYR A 6 -15.92 -3.84 6.67
N ARG A 7 -14.99 -4.31 5.81
CA ARG A 7 -13.66 -3.71 5.70
C ARG A 7 -13.81 -2.22 5.34
N PRO A 8 -13.23 -1.29 6.13
CA PRO A 8 -13.27 0.14 5.84
C PRO A 8 -12.86 0.47 4.40
N GLN A 9 -13.58 1.42 3.79
CA GLN A 9 -13.34 1.87 2.42
C GLN A 9 -12.69 3.26 2.35
N ARG A 10 -12.81 4.03 3.43
CA ARG A 10 -12.23 5.38 3.57
C ARG A 10 -11.44 5.46 4.86
N LEU A 11 -10.44 6.34 4.91
CA LEU A 11 -9.59 6.53 6.10
C LEU A 11 -10.42 6.86 7.35
N LYS A 12 -11.42 7.74 7.22
CA LYS A 12 -12.36 8.08 8.29
C LYS A 12 -13.21 6.92 8.84
N ASP A 13 -13.33 5.81 8.10
CA ASP A 13 -14.07 4.63 8.54
C ASP A 13 -13.18 3.69 9.38
N VAL A 14 -11.86 3.94 9.43
CA VAL A 14 -10.91 3.19 10.26
C VAL A 14 -11.00 3.70 11.70
N VAL A 15 -11.28 2.80 12.64
CA VAL A 15 -11.41 3.12 14.06
C VAL A 15 -10.08 2.83 14.78
N GLY A 16 -9.66 3.74 15.65
CA GLY A 16 -8.38 3.67 16.37
C GLY A 16 -7.23 4.36 15.65
N ASN A 17 -6.04 4.37 16.26
CA ASN A 17 -4.82 4.98 15.71
C ASN A 17 -5.03 6.43 15.19
N VAL A 18 -5.80 7.23 15.94
CA VAL A 18 -6.33 8.54 15.49
C VAL A 18 -5.24 9.46 14.93
N GLU A 19 -4.09 9.53 15.59
CA GLU A 19 -2.98 10.36 15.13
C GLU A 19 -2.40 9.88 13.79
N THR A 20 -2.21 8.57 13.63
CA THR A 20 -1.72 7.98 12.38
C THR A 20 -2.72 8.21 11.25
N ILE A 21 -4.02 7.99 11.51
CA ILE A 21 -5.07 8.23 10.50
C ILE A 21 -5.10 9.70 10.09
N ALA A 22 -5.03 10.64 11.04
CA ALA A 22 -4.97 12.07 10.74
C ALA A 22 -3.76 12.45 9.87
N ARG A 23 -2.58 11.85 10.13
CA ARG A 23 -1.38 12.05 9.29
C ARG A 23 -1.58 11.49 7.88
N LEU A 24 -2.17 10.30 7.75
CA LEU A 24 -2.46 9.71 6.43
C LEU A 24 -3.50 10.54 5.67
N GLU A 25 -4.50 11.11 6.34
CA GLU A 25 -5.46 12.02 5.72
C GLU A 25 -4.80 13.32 5.21
N ALA A 26 -3.88 13.90 5.98
CA ALA A 26 -3.13 15.06 5.53
C ALA A 26 -2.27 14.75 4.29
N ILE A 27 -1.63 13.58 4.25
CA ILE A 27 -0.87 13.12 3.08
C ILE A 27 -1.80 12.87 1.88
N ALA A 28 -3.00 12.34 2.11
CA ALA A 28 -3.98 12.11 1.05
C ALA A 28 -4.38 13.40 0.33
N GLN A 29 -4.38 14.54 1.04
CA GLN A 29 -4.71 15.85 0.50
C GLN A 29 -3.55 16.48 -0.29
N THR A 30 -2.31 16.25 0.14
CA THR A 30 -1.12 16.82 -0.53
C THR A 30 -0.66 15.99 -1.73
N GLY A 31 -1.00 14.70 -1.78
CA GLY A 31 -0.64 13.78 -2.87
C GLY A 31 0.80 13.25 -2.81
N ASN A 32 1.66 13.87 -2.00
CA ASN A 32 3.07 13.47 -1.86
C ASN A 32 3.25 12.49 -0.70
N LEU A 33 3.10 11.19 -0.98
CA LEU A 33 3.32 10.12 0.00
C LEU A 33 4.79 9.66 -0.04
N PRO A 34 5.57 9.82 1.05
CA PRO A 34 6.88 9.18 1.17
C PRO A 34 6.73 7.65 1.28
N ASN A 35 7.84 6.90 1.14
CA ASN A 35 7.82 5.47 1.44
C ASN A 35 7.52 5.26 2.94
N VAL A 36 6.45 4.53 3.27
CA VAL A 36 5.98 4.29 4.64
C VAL A 36 6.12 2.81 5.00
N ILE A 37 6.53 2.56 6.25
CA ILE A 37 6.43 1.25 6.89
C ILE A 37 5.40 1.38 8.01
N LEU A 38 4.32 0.59 7.94
CA LEU A 38 3.35 0.47 9.03
C LEU A 38 3.63 -0.80 9.82
N SER A 39 3.88 -0.65 11.12
CA SER A 39 4.10 -1.76 12.04
C SER A 39 3.09 -1.72 13.19
N GLY A 40 2.77 -2.89 13.73
CA GLY A 40 1.83 -3.03 14.84
C GLY A 40 1.13 -4.38 14.88
N PRO A 41 0.38 -4.68 15.95
CA PRO A 41 -0.31 -5.97 16.14
C PRO A 41 -1.23 -6.36 14.98
N PRO A 42 -1.55 -7.66 14.79
CA PRO A 42 -2.53 -8.10 13.80
C PRO A 42 -3.91 -7.49 14.08
N GLY A 43 -4.70 -7.25 13.04
CA GLY A 43 -6.07 -6.73 13.16
C GLY A 43 -6.20 -5.23 13.49
N THR A 44 -5.08 -4.47 13.55
CA THR A 44 -5.09 -3.02 13.86
C THR A 44 -5.37 -2.10 12.67
N GLY A 45 -5.72 -2.67 11.50
CA GLY A 45 -6.11 -1.90 10.32
C GLY A 45 -4.96 -1.38 9.44
N LYS A 46 -3.74 -1.91 9.57
CA LYS A 46 -2.56 -1.50 8.76
C LYS A 46 -2.82 -1.58 7.24
N THR A 47 -3.09 -2.78 6.74
CA THR A 47 -3.39 -3.05 5.32
C THR A 47 -4.58 -2.23 4.86
N THR A 48 -5.64 -2.20 5.67
CA THR A 48 -6.86 -1.44 5.36
C THR A 48 -6.58 0.06 5.24
N SER A 49 -5.77 0.64 6.12
CA SER A 49 -5.43 2.06 6.11
C SER A 49 -4.68 2.44 4.83
N MET A 50 -3.72 1.62 4.40
CA MET A 50 -2.98 1.86 3.15
C MET A 50 -3.88 1.74 1.91
N LEU A 51 -4.79 0.77 1.88
CA LEU A 51 -5.75 0.64 0.78
C LEU A 51 -6.72 1.84 0.73
N CYS A 52 -7.20 2.30 1.89
CA CYS A 52 -8.03 3.50 1.98
C CYS A 52 -7.30 4.76 1.51
N LEU A 53 -6.06 4.94 1.95
CA LEU A 53 -5.20 6.04 1.51
C LEU A 53 -5.00 6.01 -0.01
N ALA A 54 -4.65 4.84 -0.57
CA ALA A 54 -4.41 4.68 -1.98
C ALA A 54 -5.65 5.05 -2.83
N ARG A 55 -6.85 4.61 -2.41
CA ARG A 55 -8.11 4.99 -3.06
C ARG A 55 -8.37 6.49 -2.96
N GLN A 56 -8.08 7.11 -1.82
CA GLN A 56 -8.32 8.53 -1.63
C GLN A 56 -7.37 9.39 -2.47
N MET A 57 -6.10 9.01 -2.59
CA MET A 57 -5.09 9.72 -3.39
C MET A 57 -5.27 9.53 -4.90
N LEU A 58 -5.59 8.30 -5.33
CA LEU A 58 -5.59 7.93 -6.76
C LEU A 58 -6.99 7.91 -7.36
N GLY A 59 -8.04 7.91 -6.53
CA GLY A 59 -9.42 7.89 -6.98
C GLY A 59 -9.69 6.71 -7.94
N PRO A 60 -10.32 6.96 -9.11
CA PRO A 60 -10.59 5.93 -10.10
C PRO A 60 -9.34 5.22 -10.63
N CYS A 61 -8.18 5.90 -10.63
CA CYS A 61 -6.91 5.34 -11.13
C CYS A 61 -6.32 4.28 -10.18
N ALA A 62 -6.84 4.12 -8.96
CA ALA A 62 -6.30 3.20 -7.97
C ALA A 62 -6.21 1.76 -8.49
N ALA A 63 -7.16 1.31 -9.32
CA ALA A 63 -7.15 -0.04 -9.89
C ALA A 63 -5.92 -0.33 -10.78
N GLU A 64 -5.37 0.70 -11.43
CA GLU A 64 -4.21 0.56 -12.33
C GLU A 64 -2.91 1.06 -11.72
N ALA A 65 -2.99 1.96 -10.74
CA ALA A 65 -1.88 2.65 -10.11
C ALA A 65 -1.53 2.09 -8.72
N VAL A 66 -2.20 1.03 -8.25
CA VAL A 66 -1.84 0.29 -7.03
C VAL A 66 -1.47 -1.15 -7.36
N LEU A 67 -0.31 -1.59 -6.87
CA LEU A 67 0.12 -2.98 -6.89
C LEU A 67 0.17 -3.50 -5.45
N GLU A 68 -0.79 -4.33 -5.07
CA GLU A 68 -0.77 -5.07 -3.81
C GLU A 68 -0.07 -6.42 -4.00
N LEU A 69 0.88 -6.72 -3.13
CA LEU A 69 1.56 -8.00 -3.04
C LEU A 69 1.57 -8.43 -1.59
N ASN A 70 1.06 -9.63 -1.31
CA ASN A 70 1.38 -10.30 -0.06
C ASN A 70 2.78 -10.89 -0.19
N ALA A 71 3.69 -10.56 0.72
CA ALA A 71 5.06 -11.05 0.68
C ALA A 71 5.22 -12.49 1.19
N SER A 72 4.24 -13.00 1.95
CA SER A 72 4.24 -14.39 2.41
C SER A 72 3.67 -15.36 1.38
N ASP A 73 2.67 -14.92 0.61
CA ASP A 73 1.99 -15.75 -0.39
C ASP A 73 2.53 -15.53 -1.82
N ASP A 74 3.23 -16.57 -2.26
CA ASP A 74 3.41 -16.99 -3.65
C ASP A 74 4.35 -16.17 -4.58
N ARG A 75 5.53 -16.80 -4.79
CA ARG A 75 6.26 -17.02 -6.07
C ARG A 75 7.77 -16.79 -6.04
N GLY A 76 8.36 -16.65 -4.86
CA GLY A 76 9.80 -16.47 -4.73
C GLY A 76 10.25 -15.04 -5.04
N ILE A 77 11.46 -14.74 -4.57
CA ILE A 77 12.02 -13.39 -4.53
C ILE A 77 12.09 -12.74 -5.92
N GLU A 78 12.42 -13.53 -6.94
CA GLU A 78 12.60 -13.05 -8.31
C GLU A 78 11.29 -12.58 -8.93
N VAL A 79 10.19 -13.30 -8.72
CA VAL A 79 8.88 -12.97 -9.30
C VAL A 79 8.32 -11.68 -8.70
N VAL A 80 8.46 -11.49 -7.38
CA VAL A 80 8.09 -10.25 -6.70
C VAL A 80 8.88 -9.07 -7.29
N ARG A 81 10.20 -9.24 -7.44
CA ARG A 81 11.09 -8.21 -7.99
C ARG A 81 10.68 -7.82 -9.41
N ASP A 82 10.49 -8.79 -10.28
CA ASP A 82 10.19 -8.51 -11.69
C ASP A 82 8.82 -7.88 -11.86
N ARG A 83 7.83 -8.30 -11.07
CA ARG A 83 6.51 -7.68 -11.05
C ARG A 83 6.55 -6.23 -10.59
N ILE A 84 7.30 -5.93 -9.53
CA ILE A 84 7.47 -4.56 -9.04
C ILE A 84 8.23 -3.71 -10.06
N LYS A 85 9.31 -4.22 -10.67
CA LYS A 85 10.04 -3.52 -11.73
C LYS A 85 9.18 -3.22 -12.94
N MET A 86 8.40 -4.20 -13.40
CA MET A 86 7.49 -4.03 -14.53
C MET A 86 6.43 -2.98 -14.21
N PHE A 87 5.85 -3.03 -13.01
CA PHE A 87 4.88 -2.04 -12.55
C PHE A 87 5.48 -0.65 -12.40
N ALA A 88 6.69 -0.53 -11.86
CA ALA A 88 7.42 0.73 -11.74
C ALA A 88 7.70 1.37 -13.11
N LYS A 89 7.97 0.57 -14.15
CA LYS A 89 8.17 1.03 -15.54
C LYS A 89 6.87 1.33 -16.29
N LYS A 90 5.75 0.67 -15.95
CA LYS A 90 4.44 0.89 -16.58
C LYS A 90 4.03 2.36 -16.44
N ARG A 91 3.72 3.04 -17.55
CA ARG A 91 3.14 4.40 -17.49
C ARG A 91 1.66 4.29 -17.13
N VAL A 92 1.26 5.04 -16.10
CA VAL A 92 -0.14 5.16 -15.65
C VAL A 92 -0.41 6.63 -15.43
N ASN A 93 -1.53 7.12 -15.94
CA ASN A 93 -1.97 8.48 -15.69
C ASN A 93 -2.52 8.56 -14.27
N VAL A 94 -1.80 9.27 -13.40
CA VAL A 94 -2.20 9.51 -12.00
C VAL A 94 -2.51 11.00 -11.82
N PRO A 95 -3.33 11.37 -10.82
CA PRO A 95 -3.58 12.77 -10.50
C PRO A 95 -2.29 13.57 -10.29
N SER A 96 -2.33 14.89 -10.56
CA SER A 96 -1.16 15.76 -10.40
C SER A 96 -0.64 15.70 -8.96
N GLY A 97 0.67 15.49 -8.81
CA GLY A 97 1.32 15.35 -7.49
C GLY A 97 1.22 13.96 -6.86
N ALA A 98 0.45 13.02 -7.44
CA ALA A 98 0.34 11.64 -6.95
C ALA A 98 1.34 10.70 -7.65
N HIS A 99 1.62 9.56 -7.00
CA HIS A 99 2.50 8.52 -7.52
C HIS A 99 1.80 7.17 -7.51
N LYS A 100 2.27 6.24 -8.36
CA LYS A 100 1.88 4.83 -8.27
C LYS A 100 2.32 4.27 -6.92
N LEU A 101 1.53 3.35 -6.37
CA LEU A 101 1.76 2.75 -5.06
C LEU A 101 2.02 1.26 -5.21
N VAL A 102 3.05 0.79 -4.50
CA VAL A 102 3.29 -0.64 -4.29
C VAL A 102 3.06 -0.90 -2.80
N ILE A 103 2.11 -1.76 -2.48
CA ILE A 103 1.79 -2.17 -1.11
C ILE A 103 2.32 -3.59 -0.93
N LEU A 104 3.31 -3.73 -0.04
CA LEU A 104 3.88 -5.01 0.36
C LEU A 104 3.30 -5.37 1.72
N ASP A 105 2.33 -6.29 1.75
CA ASP A 105 1.81 -6.82 3.01
C ASP A 105 2.71 -7.94 3.53
N GLU A 106 2.74 -8.12 4.85
CA GLU A 106 3.60 -9.10 5.54
C GLU A 106 5.08 -8.99 5.16
N ALA A 107 5.57 -7.75 4.98
CA ALA A 107 6.93 -7.46 4.56
C ALA A 107 8.00 -7.99 5.54
N ASP A 108 7.63 -8.29 6.78
CA ASP A 108 8.45 -8.97 7.78
C ASP A 108 8.78 -10.42 7.39
N SER A 109 7.93 -11.06 6.57
CA SER A 109 8.17 -12.38 6.01
C SER A 109 9.13 -12.37 4.80
N MET A 110 9.58 -11.19 4.33
CA MET A 110 10.54 -11.09 3.23
C MET A 110 11.95 -11.48 3.65
N THR A 111 12.62 -12.28 2.82
CA THR A 111 14.04 -12.58 2.99
C THR A 111 14.89 -11.31 2.83
N THR A 112 16.06 -11.28 3.49
CA THR A 112 17.04 -10.18 3.35
C THR A 112 17.44 -9.95 1.89
N ALA A 113 17.57 -11.02 1.09
CA ALA A 113 17.89 -10.93 -0.33
C ALA A 113 16.79 -10.21 -1.12
N ALA A 114 15.51 -10.46 -0.81
CA ALA A 114 14.39 -9.73 -1.41
C ALA A 114 14.42 -8.24 -1.06
N GLN A 115 14.63 -7.92 0.21
CA GLN A 115 14.72 -6.53 0.67
C GLN A 115 15.88 -5.78 -0.01
N GLN A 116 17.04 -6.42 -0.17
CA GLN A 116 18.19 -5.85 -0.89
C GLN A 116 17.90 -5.65 -2.38
N ALA A 117 17.21 -6.59 -3.00
CA ALA A 117 16.86 -6.52 -4.42
C ALA A 117 15.89 -5.37 -4.76
N MET A 118 15.17 -4.86 -3.75
CA MET A 118 14.25 -3.72 -3.84
C MET A 118 14.92 -2.35 -3.72
N ARG A 119 16.17 -2.29 -3.22
CA ARG A 119 16.93 -1.04 -3.11
C ARG A 119 17.56 -0.59 -4.44
N ARG A 120 17.50 -1.42 -5.48
CA ARG A 120 18.17 -1.25 -6.78
C ARG A 120 17.20 -1.39 -7.95
#